data_AF-A0A4Q7UIY4-F1
#
_entry.id   AF-A0A4Q7UIY4-F1
#
_cell.length_a   1.000
_cell.length_b   1.000
_cell.length_c   1.000
_cell.angle_alpha   90.00
_cell.angle_beta   90.00
_cell.angle_gamma   90.00
#
_symmetry.space_group_name_H-M   'P 1'
#
loop_
_entity.id
_entity.type
_entity.pdbx_description
1 polymer ?
#
loop_
_entity_poly.entity_id
_entity_poly.type
_entity_poly.pdbx_seq_one_letter_code
_entity_poly.pdbx_strand_id
1 'polypeptide(L)'
;MGRRARDAQRPRRDTAVVRWLRAQPRWWPLAAVGLIVLVVVGWALWPEAEPEPRQREYRAETACLLTGAAGVAAPEARPVWTGMQDASLATQVKVQFLEVDGPQTGENAETFLASLVQSRCGVILAVGEAPVRAVGPTAARFPAAKFVAFGVATPGPNVVVEEATDPESVQRRARDVVAALASVKD
;
A
#
# COMPACT_ATOMS: atom_id res chain seq x y z
N MET A 1 34.01 28.94 -83.00
CA MET A 1 34.41 30.32 -82.62
C MET A 1 33.23 30.99 -81.92
N GLY A 2 33.40 31.51 -80.70
CA GLY A 2 32.37 32.31 -80.02
C GLY A 2 32.28 32.11 -78.50
N ARG A 3 33.32 32.53 -77.77
CA ARG A 3 33.33 32.71 -76.31
C ARG A 3 32.28 33.75 -75.89
N ARG A 4 31.43 33.46 -74.88
CA ARG A 4 31.02 34.46 -73.87
C ARG A 4 30.78 33.78 -72.52
N ALA A 5 31.41 34.39 -71.53
CA ALA A 5 31.62 33.97 -70.16
C ALA A 5 30.31 33.77 -69.39
N ARG A 6 30.26 32.72 -68.56
CA ARG A 6 29.31 32.61 -67.45
C ARG A 6 30.05 33.10 -66.20
N ASP A 7 29.89 34.38 -65.91
CA ASP A 7 30.29 34.94 -64.64
C ASP A 7 29.27 34.61 -63.55
N ALA A 8 29.83 34.34 -62.38
CA ALA A 8 29.17 33.91 -61.17
C ALA A 8 28.30 35.02 -60.57
N GLN A 9 27.03 34.72 -60.28
CA GLN A 9 26.21 35.57 -59.42
C GLN A 9 25.71 34.78 -58.21
N ARG A 10 26.44 34.95 -57.11
CA ARG A 10 26.14 34.49 -55.75
C ARG A 10 24.92 35.28 -55.24
N PRO A 11 23.81 34.66 -54.80
CA PRO A 11 22.72 35.42 -54.20
C PRO A 11 23.15 35.99 -52.85
N ARG A 12 23.12 37.32 -52.76
CA ARG A 12 23.26 38.15 -51.57
C ARG A 12 22.16 37.73 -50.57
N ARG A 13 22.51 36.90 -49.59
CA ARG A 13 21.77 36.84 -48.32
C ARG A 13 22.12 38.12 -47.58
N ASP A 14 21.21 39.07 -47.52
CA ASP A 14 21.03 40.03 -46.42
C ASP A 14 19.95 41.05 -46.77
N THR A 15 19.21 41.50 -45.76
CA THR A 15 18.33 42.69 -45.68
C THR A 15 16.80 42.53 -45.69
N ALA A 16 16.21 41.33 -45.65
CA ALA A 16 14.74 41.22 -45.53
C ALA A 16 14.21 41.13 -44.08
N VAL A 17 15.03 40.71 -43.10
CA VAL A 17 14.52 40.31 -41.76
C VAL A 17 14.30 41.50 -40.81
N VAL A 18 14.90 42.67 -41.08
CA VAL A 18 14.96 43.76 -40.07
C VAL A 18 13.79 44.76 -40.18
N ARG A 19 12.91 44.66 -41.19
CA ARG A 19 11.82 45.63 -41.39
C ARG A 19 10.50 45.25 -40.70
N TRP A 20 10.36 44.05 -40.17
CA TRP A 20 9.13 43.62 -39.47
C TRP A 20 9.05 44.01 -37.99
N LEU A 21 10.14 44.51 -37.40
CA LEU A 21 10.19 44.94 -35.99
C LEU A 21 9.73 46.40 -35.75
N ARG A 22 9.51 47.20 -36.79
CA ARG A 22 9.20 48.65 -36.65
C ARG A 22 7.73 49.03 -36.70
N ALA A 23 6.84 48.06 -36.79
CA ALA A 23 5.39 48.28 -36.69
C ALA A 23 4.81 47.48 -35.51
N GLN A 24 5.49 47.49 -34.35
CA GLN A 24 4.86 47.05 -33.11
C GLN A 24 3.91 48.16 -32.64
N PRO A 25 2.59 47.92 -32.65
CA PRO A 25 1.64 48.91 -32.19
C PRO A 25 1.83 49.10 -30.68
N ARG A 26 1.80 50.36 -30.22
CA ARG A 26 2.18 50.81 -28.86
C ARG A 26 1.42 50.14 -27.69
N TRP A 27 0.41 49.32 -27.96
CA TRP A 27 -0.36 48.58 -26.96
C TRP A 27 0.22 47.20 -26.60
N TRP A 28 1.20 46.69 -27.36
CA TRP A 28 1.87 45.42 -27.05
C TRP A 28 2.54 45.34 -25.66
N PRO A 29 3.21 46.40 -25.13
CA PRO A 29 3.73 46.33 -23.76
C PRO A 29 2.61 46.21 -22.73
N LEU A 30 1.45 46.85 -22.95
CA LEU A 30 0.30 46.74 -22.04
C LEU A 30 -0.32 45.35 -22.07
N ALA A 31 -0.41 44.73 -23.25
CA ALA A 31 -0.88 43.36 -23.39
C ALA A 31 0.07 42.35 -22.72
N ALA A 32 1.39 42.55 -22.88
CA ALA A 32 2.39 41.71 -22.24
C ALA A 32 2.35 41.83 -20.70
N VAL A 33 2.23 43.06 -20.18
CA VAL A 33 2.08 43.29 -18.74
C VAL A 33 0.79 42.66 -18.22
N GLY A 34 -0.33 42.81 -18.93
CA GLY A 34 -1.60 42.20 -18.55
C GLY A 34 -1.52 40.67 -18.46
N LEU A 35 -0.85 40.02 -19.40
CA LEU A 35 -0.64 38.57 -19.39
C LEU A 35 0.20 38.13 -18.19
N ILE A 36 1.30 38.84 -17.90
CA ILE A 36 2.18 38.53 -16.77
C ILE A 36 1.41 38.66 -15.45
N VAL A 37 0.62 39.72 -15.28
CA VAL A 37 -0.20 39.92 -14.08
C VAL A 37 -1.21 38.78 -13.91
N LEU A 38 -1.89 38.36 -14.97
CA LEU A 38 -2.84 37.24 -14.90
C LEU A 38 -2.17 35.91 -14.53
N VAL A 39 -0.98 35.63 -15.04
CA VAL A 39 -0.22 34.43 -14.69
C VAL A 39 0.22 34.47 -13.22
N VAL A 40 0.74 35.60 -12.74
CA VAL A 40 1.18 35.76 -11.36
C VAL A 40 0.01 35.65 -10.39
N VAL A 41 -1.12 36.29 -10.70
CA VAL A 41 -2.33 36.22 -9.88
C VAL A 41 -2.92 34.81 -9.90
N GLY A 42 -2.99 34.17 -11.07
CA GLY A 42 -3.45 32.78 -11.18
C GLY A 42 -2.56 31.80 -10.41
N TRP A 43 -1.25 32.03 -10.40
CA TRP A 43 -0.30 31.22 -9.64
C TRP A 43 -0.38 31.49 -8.13
N ALA A 44 -0.48 32.75 -7.71
CA ALA A 44 -0.58 33.14 -6.30
C ALA A 44 -1.93 32.77 -5.66
N LEU A 45 -2.99 32.68 -6.46
CA LEU A 45 -4.31 32.21 -6.05
C LEU A 45 -4.51 30.72 -6.35
N TRP A 46 -3.48 30.03 -6.82
CA TRP A 46 -3.58 28.61 -7.10
C TRP A 46 -3.75 27.88 -5.77
N PRO A 47 -4.85 27.16 -5.54
CA PRO A 47 -5.06 26.48 -4.29
C PRO A 47 -3.96 25.43 -4.12
N GLU A 48 -3.20 25.53 -3.03
CA GLU A 48 -2.35 24.44 -2.61
C GLU A 48 -3.24 23.21 -2.42
N ALA A 49 -2.94 22.14 -3.17
CA ALA A 49 -3.53 20.85 -2.89
C ALA A 49 -3.11 20.49 -1.46
N GLU A 50 -4.08 20.43 -0.53
CA GLU A 50 -3.79 19.95 0.81
C GLU A 50 -3.13 18.58 0.66
N PRO A 51 -1.95 18.35 1.28
CA PRO A 51 -1.33 17.05 1.22
C PRO A 51 -2.33 16.04 1.79
N GLU A 52 -2.74 15.07 0.97
CA GLU A 52 -3.61 13.98 1.43
C GLU A 52 -3.09 13.48 2.79
N PRO A 53 -3.92 13.42 3.84
CA PRO A 53 -3.47 13.02 5.16
C PRO A 53 -2.93 11.59 5.09
N ARG A 54 -1.60 11.48 4.97
CA ARG A 54 -0.88 10.22 4.72
C ARG A 54 -0.93 9.27 5.92
N GLN A 55 -1.36 9.75 7.08
CA GLN A 55 -1.51 8.94 8.27
C GLN A 55 -2.97 8.56 8.43
N ARG A 56 -3.32 7.37 7.95
CA ARG A 56 -4.50 6.67 8.46
C ARG A 56 -4.27 6.50 9.96
N GLU A 57 -5.01 7.21 10.80
CA GLU A 57 -5.02 6.96 12.23
C GLU A 57 -5.62 5.57 12.45
N TYR A 58 -4.76 4.60 12.77
CA TYR A 58 -5.19 3.26 13.14
C TYR A 58 -5.53 3.23 14.63
N ARG A 59 -6.50 2.38 14.98
CA ARG A 59 -6.75 2.05 16.39
C ARG A 59 -5.50 1.43 17.00
N ALA A 60 -5.37 1.50 18.33
CA ALA A 60 -4.25 0.91 19.05
C ALA A 60 -4.13 -0.61 18.87
N GLU A 61 -5.23 -1.27 18.49
CA GLU A 61 -5.31 -2.72 18.31
C GLU A 61 -4.71 -3.16 16.97
N THR A 62 -3.94 -4.25 17.01
CA THR A 62 -3.33 -4.87 15.82
C THR A 62 -3.70 -6.35 15.74
N ALA A 63 -4.14 -6.81 14.57
CA ALA A 63 -4.27 -8.23 14.26
C ALA A 63 -3.06 -8.70 13.43
N CYS A 64 -2.52 -9.86 13.79
CA CYS A 64 -1.31 -10.39 13.17
C CYS A 64 -1.56 -11.74 12.52
N LEU A 65 -1.01 -11.97 11.34
CA LEU A 65 -1.09 -13.22 10.60
C LEU A 65 0.29 -13.89 10.57
N LEU A 66 0.38 -15.17 10.95
CA LEU A 66 1.55 -16.00 10.68
C LEU A 66 1.24 -16.94 9.51
N THR A 67 2.09 -16.92 8.49
CA THR A 67 2.00 -17.78 7.30
C THR A 67 3.26 -18.65 7.14
N GLY A 68 3.20 -19.64 6.25
CA GLY A 68 4.41 -20.29 5.76
C GLY A 68 5.25 -19.38 4.84
N ALA A 69 6.32 -19.95 4.28
CA ALA A 69 7.29 -19.22 3.44
C ALA A 69 6.73 -18.58 2.16
N ALA A 70 5.59 -19.06 1.65
CA ALA A 70 4.92 -18.45 0.50
C ALA A 70 4.09 -17.21 0.88
N GLY A 71 4.08 -16.84 2.16
CA GLY A 71 3.45 -15.60 2.60
C GLY A 71 1.94 -15.57 2.41
N VAL A 72 1.44 -14.36 2.26
CA VAL A 72 0.05 -14.08 1.89
C VAL A 72 -0.26 -14.40 0.42
N ALA A 73 0.72 -14.84 -0.36
CA ALA A 73 0.51 -15.32 -1.73
C ALA A 73 0.09 -16.79 -1.77
N ALA A 74 0.30 -17.55 -0.69
CA ALA A 74 -0.11 -18.94 -0.57
C ALA A 74 -1.65 -19.09 -0.72
N PRO A 75 -2.16 -20.08 -1.47
CA PRO A 75 -3.59 -20.26 -1.69
C PRO A 75 -4.43 -20.29 -0.41
N GLU A 76 -3.92 -20.93 0.64
CA GLU A 76 -4.54 -21.04 1.95
C GLU A 76 -4.51 -19.73 2.74
N ALA A 77 -3.47 -18.92 2.58
CA ALA A 77 -3.28 -17.67 3.32
C ALA A 77 -4.01 -16.48 2.68
N ARG A 78 -4.15 -16.49 1.35
CA ARG A 78 -4.82 -15.44 0.57
C ARG A 78 -6.19 -15.06 1.12
N PRO A 79 -7.17 -15.97 1.31
CA PRO A 79 -8.48 -15.59 1.80
C PRO A 79 -8.44 -15.02 3.22
N VAL A 80 -7.58 -15.56 4.09
CA VAL A 80 -7.38 -15.04 5.46
C VAL A 80 -6.90 -13.59 5.39
N TRP A 81 -5.84 -13.34 4.61
CA TRP A 81 -5.26 -12.01 4.47
C TRP A 81 -6.24 -11.01 3.86
N THR A 82 -6.98 -11.39 2.81
CA THR A 82 -8.02 -10.53 2.22
C THR A 82 -9.07 -10.16 3.26
N GLY A 83 -9.55 -11.12 4.05
CA GLY A 83 -10.55 -10.85 5.10
C GLY A 83 -10.03 -9.89 6.17
N MET A 84 -8.77 -10.06 6.59
CA MET A 84 -8.11 -9.13 7.50
C MET A 84 -8.02 -7.71 6.89
N GLN A 85 -7.63 -7.59 5.62
CA GLN A 85 -7.57 -6.30 4.94
C GLN A 85 -8.96 -5.63 4.85
N ASP A 86 -10.00 -6.38 4.49
CA ASP A 86 -11.38 -5.88 4.45
C ASP A 86 -11.82 -5.31 5.81
N ALA A 87 -11.50 -6.02 6.89
CA ALA A 87 -11.77 -5.55 8.24
C ALA A 87 -10.96 -4.31 8.60
N SER A 88 -9.67 -4.25 8.21
CA SER A 88 -8.82 -3.09 8.44
C SER A 88 -9.37 -1.84 7.75
N LEU A 89 -9.85 -1.98 6.51
CA LEU A 89 -10.50 -0.89 5.77
C LEU A 89 -11.77 -0.41 6.46
N ALA A 90 -12.56 -1.32 7.03
CA ALA A 90 -13.84 -1.00 7.67
C ALA A 90 -13.69 -0.44 9.09
N THR A 91 -12.66 -0.83 9.84
CA THR A 91 -12.57 -0.59 11.29
C THR A 91 -11.34 0.19 11.73
N GLN A 92 -10.38 0.41 10.82
CA GLN A 92 -9.07 0.99 11.11
C GLN A 92 -8.27 0.19 12.16
N VAL A 93 -8.59 -1.10 12.36
CA VAL A 93 -7.70 -2.02 13.07
C VAL A 93 -6.48 -2.27 12.18
N LYS A 94 -5.27 -2.15 12.73
CA LYS A 94 -4.05 -2.41 11.98
C LYS A 94 -3.93 -3.92 11.72
N VAL A 95 -3.55 -4.28 10.50
CA VAL A 95 -3.25 -5.67 10.13
C VAL A 95 -1.82 -5.80 9.65
N GLN A 96 -1.16 -6.88 10.03
CA GLN A 96 0.20 -7.20 9.58
C GLN A 96 0.37 -8.71 9.44
N PHE A 97 1.34 -9.14 8.64
CA PHE A 97 1.69 -10.54 8.51
C PHE A 97 3.18 -10.75 8.77
N LEU A 98 3.52 -11.99 9.14
CA LEU A 98 4.87 -12.49 9.27
C LEU A 98 4.93 -13.86 8.61
N GLU A 99 6.02 -14.11 7.90
CA GLU A 99 6.27 -15.36 7.21
C GLU A 99 7.25 -16.18 8.05
N VAL A 100 7.03 -17.50 8.14
CA VAL A 100 8.01 -18.39 8.76
C VAL A 100 9.18 -18.56 7.79
N ASP A 101 10.29 -17.90 8.09
CA ASP A 101 11.55 -18.11 7.39
C ASP A 101 12.24 -19.40 7.85
N GLY A 102 12.86 -20.11 6.90
CA GLY A 102 13.59 -21.34 7.18
C GLY A 102 12.71 -22.61 7.22
N PRO A 103 13.05 -23.62 8.04
CA PRO A 103 12.34 -24.89 8.07
C PRO A 103 10.84 -24.72 8.35
N GLN A 104 10.00 -25.34 7.53
CA GLN A 104 8.54 -25.30 7.69
C GLN A 104 8.07 -26.36 8.70
N THR A 105 8.53 -26.24 9.95
CA THR A 105 8.15 -27.10 11.08
C THR A 105 7.40 -26.31 12.15
N GLY A 106 6.60 -27.00 12.97
CA GLY A 106 5.91 -26.36 14.10
C GLY A 106 6.88 -25.70 15.08
N GLU A 107 7.96 -26.40 15.42
CA GLU A 107 9.00 -25.92 16.35
C GLU A 107 9.66 -24.62 15.86
N ASN A 108 9.98 -24.51 14.56
CA ASN A 108 10.52 -23.27 14.00
C ASN A 108 9.47 -22.15 14.07
N ALA A 109 8.24 -22.45 13.65
CA ALA A 109 7.13 -21.50 13.65
C ALA A 109 6.75 -20.97 15.05
N GLU A 110 6.99 -21.73 16.13
CA GLU A 110 6.79 -21.25 17.52
C GLU A 110 7.58 -19.98 17.81
N THR A 111 8.80 -19.85 17.27
CA THR A 111 9.65 -18.67 17.49
C THR A 111 9.04 -17.42 16.85
N PHE A 112 8.48 -17.57 15.64
CA PHE A 112 7.81 -16.48 14.92
C PHE A 112 6.46 -16.15 15.57
N LEU A 113 5.71 -17.15 16.04
CA LEU A 113 4.46 -16.91 16.75
C LEU A 113 4.70 -16.17 18.07
N ALA A 114 5.77 -16.52 18.80
CA ALA A 114 6.18 -15.83 20.03
C ALA A 114 6.58 -14.37 19.78
N SER A 115 7.21 -14.04 18.65
CA SER A 115 7.54 -12.64 18.30
C SER A 115 6.29 -11.79 18.05
N LEU A 116 5.23 -12.37 17.47
CA LEU A 116 3.93 -11.72 17.32
C LEU A 116 3.26 -11.47 18.67
N VAL A 117 3.35 -12.43 19.60
CA VAL A 117 2.87 -12.22 20.99
C VAL A 117 3.61 -11.05 21.65
N GLN A 118 4.94 -11.01 21.52
CA GLN A 118 5.77 -9.94 22.09
C GLN A 118 5.49 -8.57 21.45
N SER A 119 5.07 -8.57 20.18
CA SER A 119 4.60 -7.38 19.45
C SER A 119 3.21 -6.91 19.90
N ARG A 120 2.59 -7.59 20.87
CA ARG A 120 1.29 -7.27 21.49
C ARG A 120 0.13 -7.22 20.49
N CYS A 121 0.09 -8.17 19.56
CA CYS A 121 -1.08 -8.35 18.71
C CYS A 121 -2.31 -8.71 19.57
N GLY A 122 -3.45 -8.05 19.34
CA GLY A 122 -4.71 -8.31 20.05
C GLY A 122 -5.32 -9.67 19.68
N VAL A 123 -5.01 -10.16 18.48
CA VAL A 123 -5.29 -11.54 18.04
C VAL A 123 -4.22 -11.98 17.02
N ILE A 124 -3.86 -13.26 17.07
CA ILE A 124 -2.88 -13.88 16.18
C ILE A 124 -3.56 -14.97 15.38
N LEU A 125 -3.64 -14.78 14.06
CA LEU A 125 -4.16 -15.75 13.11
C LEU A 125 -2.98 -16.58 12.59
N ALA A 126 -3.14 -17.88 12.46
CA ALA A 126 -2.13 -18.78 11.91
C ALA A 126 -2.73 -19.61 10.77
N VAL A 127 -2.03 -19.66 9.64
CA VAL A 127 -2.47 -20.39 8.45
C VAL A 127 -1.30 -21.10 7.78
N GLY A 128 -1.55 -22.32 7.30
CA GLY A 128 -0.52 -23.22 6.80
C GLY A 128 0.00 -24.18 7.88
N GLU A 129 0.54 -25.31 7.44
CA GLU A 129 0.82 -26.47 8.31
C GLU A 129 1.79 -26.15 9.47
N ALA A 130 2.88 -25.44 9.20
CA ALA A 130 3.86 -25.08 10.22
C ALA A 130 3.31 -24.06 11.23
N PRO A 131 2.77 -22.90 10.81
CA PRO A 131 2.10 -21.97 11.73
C PRO A 131 1.00 -22.61 12.59
N VAL A 132 0.12 -23.43 11.97
CA VAL A 132 -1.01 -24.05 12.68
C VAL A 132 -0.54 -25.05 13.75
N ARG A 133 0.48 -25.87 13.45
CA ARG A 133 1.06 -26.79 14.45
C ARG A 133 1.70 -26.07 15.63
N ALA A 134 2.25 -24.87 15.42
CA ALA A 134 2.88 -24.08 16.47
C ALA A 134 1.89 -23.44 17.45
N VAL A 135 0.60 -23.33 17.08
CA VAL A 135 -0.41 -22.62 17.88
C VAL A 135 -0.59 -23.27 19.25
N GLY A 136 -0.80 -24.59 19.33
CA GLY A 136 -1.06 -25.28 20.59
C GLY A 136 0.07 -25.08 21.63
N PRO A 137 1.33 -25.45 21.30
CA PRO A 137 2.47 -25.25 22.20
C PRO A 137 2.69 -23.79 22.59
N THR A 138 2.52 -22.86 21.65
CA THR A 138 2.71 -21.43 21.93
C THR A 138 1.59 -20.90 22.83
N ALA A 139 0.33 -21.25 22.55
CA ALA A 139 -0.82 -20.82 23.33
C ALA A 139 -0.75 -21.28 24.79
N ALA A 140 -0.22 -22.49 25.04
CA ALA A 140 0.03 -22.99 26.38
C ALA A 140 1.07 -22.14 27.16
N ARG A 141 2.07 -21.59 26.46
CA ARG A 141 3.10 -20.71 27.06
C ARG A 141 2.62 -19.27 27.23
N PHE A 142 1.65 -18.82 26.42
CA PHE A 142 1.13 -17.45 26.41
C PHE A 142 -0.39 -17.43 26.62
N PRO A 143 -0.89 -17.73 27.83
CA PRO A 143 -2.33 -17.89 28.09
C PRO A 143 -3.13 -16.58 27.93
N ALA A 144 -2.47 -15.42 27.96
CA ALA A 144 -3.10 -14.12 27.75
C ALA A 144 -3.26 -13.75 26.26
N ALA A 145 -2.52 -14.39 25.36
CA ALA A 145 -2.61 -14.14 23.92
C ALA A 145 -3.76 -14.96 23.31
N LYS A 146 -4.43 -14.40 22.30
CA LYS A 146 -5.56 -15.03 21.61
C LYS A 146 -5.12 -15.53 20.23
N PHE A 147 -5.43 -16.78 19.92
CA PHE A 147 -5.03 -17.42 18.68
C PHE A 147 -6.24 -17.91 17.88
N VAL A 148 -6.15 -17.81 16.55
CA VAL A 148 -7.08 -18.43 15.61
C VAL A 148 -6.28 -19.26 14.62
N ALA A 149 -6.50 -20.57 14.59
CA ALA A 149 -5.84 -21.49 13.68
C ALA A 149 -6.76 -21.82 12.51
N PHE A 150 -6.33 -21.56 11.28
CA PHE A 150 -7.05 -21.92 10.06
C PHE A 150 -6.49 -23.24 9.52
N GLY A 151 -7.18 -24.34 9.83
CA GLY A 151 -6.76 -25.71 9.52
C GLY A 151 -6.87 -26.64 10.73
N VAL A 152 -6.25 -27.82 10.61
CA VAL A 152 -6.33 -28.86 11.65
C VAL A 152 -5.46 -28.49 12.86
N ALA A 153 -6.11 -28.14 13.96
CA ALA A 153 -5.47 -27.85 15.24
C ALA A 153 -6.34 -28.35 16.41
N THR A 154 -5.76 -28.38 17.61
CA THR A 154 -6.51 -28.68 18.84
C THR A 154 -7.03 -27.36 19.44
N PRO A 155 -8.35 -27.20 19.62
CA PRO A 155 -8.90 -26.02 20.30
C PRO A 155 -8.50 -25.98 21.77
N GLY A 156 -8.54 -24.79 22.36
CA GLY A 156 -8.13 -24.58 23.75
C GLY A 156 -8.68 -23.27 24.33
N PRO A 157 -8.37 -22.94 25.60
CA PRO A 157 -8.94 -21.78 26.29
C PRO A 157 -8.71 -20.45 25.58
N ASN A 158 -7.60 -20.33 24.85
CA ASN A 158 -7.20 -19.15 24.09
C ASN A 158 -6.91 -19.47 22.61
N VAL A 159 -7.41 -20.60 22.11
CA VAL A 159 -7.25 -21.06 20.72
C VAL A 159 -8.60 -21.39 20.11
N VAL A 160 -8.98 -20.64 19.09
CA VAL A 160 -10.12 -20.95 18.22
C VAL A 160 -9.58 -21.66 16.96
N VAL A 161 -10.28 -22.70 16.52
CA VAL A 161 -9.92 -23.45 15.31
C VAL A 161 -10.99 -23.23 14.25
N GLU A 162 -10.58 -22.88 13.05
CA GLU A 162 -11.43 -22.80 11.87
C GLU A 162 -11.08 -23.88 10.87
N GLU A 163 -12.02 -24.78 10.67
CA GLU A 163 -11.89 -25.93 9.77
C GLU A 163 -12.49 -25.69 8.39
N ALA A 164 -13.13 -24.53 8.18
CA ALA A 164 -13.66 -24.15 6.87
C ALA A 164 -12.53 -24.13 5.83
N THR A 165 -12.76 -24.77 4.70
CA THR A 165 -11.81 -24.86 3.59
C THR A 165 -12.24 -24.04 2.38
N ASP A 166 -13.50 -23.60 2.33
CA ASP A 166 -13.98 -22.74 1.26
C ASP A 166 -13.43 -21.31 1.43
N PRO A 167 -12.83 -20.71 0.38
CA PRO A 167 -12.18 -19.41 0.50
C PRO A 167 -13.09 -18.28 1.00
N GLU A 168 -14.37 -18.30 0.64
CA GLU A 168 -15.32 -17.25 1.05
C GLU A 168 -15.62 -17.28 2.55
N SER A 169 -15.84 -18.46 3.13
CA SER A 169 -16.08 -18.57 4.58
C SER A 169 -14.81 -18.32 5.37
N VAL A 170 -13.64 -18.74 4.87
CA VAL A 170 -12.34 -18.40 5.47
C VAL A 170 -12.13 -16.88 5.49
N GLN A 171 -12.37 -16.21 4.37
CA GLN A 171 -12.27 -14.75 4.27
C GLN A 171 -13.24 -14.06 5.22
N ARG A 172 -14.52 -14.47 5.21
CA ARG A 172 -15.56 -13.91 6.09
C ARG A 172 -15.17 -14.06 7.55
N ARG A 173 -14.69 -15.24 7.94
CA ARG A 173 -14.30 -15.52 9.32
C ARG A 173 -13.07 -14.72 9.75
N ALA A 174 -12.06 -14.60 8.90
CA ALA A 174 -10.90 -13.74 9.18
C ALA A 174 -11.32 -12.27 9.34
N ARG A 175 -12.23 -11.79 8.49
CA ARG A 175 -12.81 -10.44 8.61
C ARG A 175 -13.51 -10.24 9.95
N ASP A 176 -14.38 -11.17 10.34
CA ASP A 176 -15.16 -11.07 11.58
C ASP A 176 -14.26 -11.07 12.82
N VAL A 177 -13.22 -11.91 12.83
CA VAL A 177 -12.22 -11.96 13.91
C VAL A 177 -11.52 -10.61 14.10
N VAL A 178 -11.08 -9.98 13.00
CA VAL A 178 -10.41 -8.67 13.07
C VAL A 178 -11.39 -7.56 13.42
N ALA A 179 -12.60 -7.58 12.85
CA ALA A 179 -13.62 -6.57 13.14
C ALA A 179 -14.03 -6.59 14.62
N ALA A 180 -14.05 -7.75 15.26
CA ALA A 180 -14.35 -7.88 16.69
C ALA A 180 -13.34 -7.15 17.59
N LEU A 181 -12.11 -6.87 17.14
CA LEU A 181 -11.17 -6.05 17.92
C LEU A 181 -11.61 -4.59 18.06
N ALA A 182 -12.41 -4.10 17.11
CA ALA A 182 -12.87 -2.71 17.13
C ALA A 182 -13.88 -2.43 18.26
N SER A 183 -14.60 -3.46 18.74
CA SER A 183 -15.66 -3.37 19.75
C SER A 183 -15.21 -3.71 21.18
N VAL A 184 -13.95 -4.12 21.40
CA VAL A 184 -13.44 -4.49 22.74
C VAL A 184 -13.25 -3.27 23.66
N LYS A 185 -13.42 -2.05 23.14
CA LYS A 185 -13.10 -0.80 23.86
C LYS A 185 -14.31 0.15 23.99
N ASP A 186 -15.47 -0.42 24.27
CA ASP A 186 -16.62 0.32 24.82
C ASP A 186 -16.89 -0.14 26.26
#